data_AF-A0A4R4MBK8-F1
#
_entry.id   AF-A0A4R4MBK8-F1
#
_cell.length_a   1.000
_cell.length_b   1.000
_cell.length_c   1.000
_cell.angle_alpha   90.00
_cell.angle_beta   90.00
_cell.angle_gamma   90.00
#
_symmetry.space_group_name_H-M   'P 1'
#
loop_
_entity.id
_entity.type
_entity.pdbx_description
1 polymer ?
#
loop_
_entity_poly.entity_id
_entity_poly.type
_entity_poly.pdbx_seq_one_letter_code
_entity_poly.pdbx_strand_id
1 'polypeptide(L)'
;MATLKYDDLVADLEREYQEKGLTFVGKNGKNILLRPINLLNDAETKVVNALLPTVTDEDSDFEKRVDAIDRIMKAAADKKTEWDASVKDLPPTVRVRILEAWLESDPEAGEASDSES
;
A
#
# COMPACT_ATOMS: atom_id res chain seq x y z
N MET A 1 15.76 25.98 22.52
CA MET A 1 15.83 24.58 22.07
C MET A 1 14.48 24.24 21.46
N ALA A 2 14.45 23.61 20.29
CA ALA A 2 13.22 23.06 19.76
C ALA A 2 12.86 21.79 20.54
N THR A 3 11.62 21.68 21.01
CA THR A 3 11.09 20.50 21.67
C THR A 3 10.12 19.82 20.70
N LEU A 4 10.41 18.57 20.33
CA LEU A 4 9.49 17.74 19.54
C LEU A 4 8.53 17.01 20.47
N LYS A 5 7.22 17.13 20.21
CA LYS A 5 6.20 16.36 20.94
C LYS A 5 5.75 15.19 20.07
N TYR A 6 5.55 14.05 20.72
CA TYR A 6 5.05 12.86 20.05
C TYR A 6 3.71 13.11 19.33
N ASP A 7 2.78 13.81 20.00
CA ASP A 7 1.45 14.11 19.43
C ASP A 7 1.55 14.96 18.14
N ASP A 8 2.52 15.89 18.08
CA ASP A 8 2.77 16.69 16.89
C ASP A 8 3.30 15.81 15.74
N LEU A 9 4.20 14.86 16.04
CA LEU A 9 4.73 13.91 15.06
C LEU A 9 3.66 12.96 14.52
N VAL A 10 2.72 12.52 15.36
CA VAL A 10 1.59 11.69 14.92
C VAL A 10 0.65 12.49 14.03
N ALA A 11 0.34 13.74 14.40
CA ALA A 11 -0.52 14.60 13.58
C ALA A 11 0.10 14.92 12.21
N ASP A 12 1.41 15.12 12.16
CA ASP A 12 2.12 15.32 10.89
C ASP A 12 2.14 14.04 10.05
N LEU A 13 2.36 12.87 10.67
CA LEU A 13 2.27 11.59 9.99
C LEU A 13 0.86 11.31 9.43
N GLU A 14 -0.19 11.60 10.20
CA GLU A 14 -1.57 11.47 9.74
C GLU A 14 -1.86 12.34 8.52
N ARG A 15 -1.28 13.55 8.48
CA ARG A 15 -1.39 14.44 7.33
C ARG A 15 -0.68 13.88 6.11
N GLU A 16 0.54 13.40 6.28
CA GLU A 16 1.29 12.76 5.19
C GLU A 16 0.57 11.54 4.63
N TYR A 17 -0.08 10.73 5.49
CA TYR A 17 -0.92 9.64 5.03
C TYR A 17 -2.04 10.13 4.09
N GLN A 18 -2.73 11.21 4.43
CA GLN A 18 -3.85 11.72 3.62
C GLN A 18 -3.37 12.39 2.32
N GLU A 19 -2.19 13.03 2.35
CA GLU A 19 -1.63 13.74 1.20
C GLU A 19 -1.01 12.79 0.17
N LYS A 20 -0.33 11.74 0.63
CA LYS A 20 0.45 10.81 -0.22
C LYS A 20 -0.18 9.44 -0.40
N GLY A 21 -1.16 9.07 0.43
CA GLY A 21 -1.81 7.76 0.36
C GLY A 21 -2.87 7.67 -0.73
N LEU A 22 -3.06 6.46 -1.27
CA LEU A 22 -4.14 6.19 -2.21
C LEU A 22 -5.44 5.95 -1.45
N THR A 23 -6.47 6.75 -1.74
CA THR A 23 -7.82 6.50 -1.22
C THR A 23 -8.56 5.49 -2.09
N PHE A 24 -8.90 4.35 -1.49
CA PHE A 24 -9.76 3.33 -2.08
C PHE A 24 -11.16 3.38 -1.45
N VAL A 25 -12.21 3.45 -2.28
CA VAL A 25 -13.59 3.39 -1.80
C VAL A 25 -14.06 1.94 -1.79
N GLY A 26 -14.19 1.38 -0.59
CA GLY A 26 -14.64 -0.01 -0.41
C GLY A 26 -16.10 -0.22 -0.79
N LYS A 27 -16.51 -1.49 -0.94
CA LYS A 27 -17.88 -1.85 -1.38
C LYS A 27 -18.99 -1.38 -0.44
N ASN A 28 -18.63 -1.08 0.81
CA ASN A 28 -19.52 -0.53 1.84
C ASN A 28 -19.57 1.01 1.85
N GLY A 29 -18.96 1.67 0.85
CA GLY A 29 -18.87 3.12 0.76
C GLY A 29 -17.88 3.76 1.74
N LYS A 30 -17.10 2.97 2.48
CA LYS A 30 -16.07 3.49 3.39
C LYS A 30 -14.78 3.76 2.62
N ASN A 31 -14.17 4.91 2.91
CA ASN A 31 -12.83 5.22 2.46
C ASN A 31 -11.81 4.39 3.25
N ILE A 32 -10.95 3.69 2.52
CA ILE A 32 -9.80 2.95 3.02
C ILE A 32 -8.58 3.66 2.46
N LEU A 33 -7.67 4.06 3.35
CA LEU A 33 -6.44 4.72 2.96
C LEU A 33 -5.32 3.69 2.87
N LEU A 34 -4.74 3.59 1.69
CA LEU A 34 -3.57 2.76 1.41
C LEU A 34 -2.35 3.65 1.60
N ARG A 35 -1.65 3.46 2.71
CA ARG A 35 -0.48 4.28 3.08
C ARG A 35 0.69 3.99 2.12
N PRO A 36 1.47 5.01 1.73
CA PRO A 36 2.65 4.83 0.87
C PRO A 36 3.72 4.01 1.60
N ILE A 37 4.66 3.42 0.84
CA ILE A 37 5.61 2.43 1.36
C ILE A 37 6.50 3.05 2.45
N ASN A 38 6.99 4.26 2.22
CA ASN A 38 7.86 5.00 3.13
C ASN A 38 7.21 5.41 4.46
N LEU A 39 5.88 5.35 4.57
CA LEU A 39 5.15 5.67 5.81
C LEU A 39 4.58 4.41 6.50
N LEU A 40 4.92 3.21 6.03
CA LEU A 40 4.57 1.96 6.71
C LEU A 40 5.44 1.76 7.95
N ASN A 41 4.88 1.10 8.97
CA ASN A 41 5.70 0.70 10.12
C ASN A 41 6.61 -0.50 9.76
N ASP A 42 7.54 -0.83 10.66
CA ASP A 42 8.51 -1.93 10.44
C ASP A 42 7.86 -3.27 10.08
N ALA A 43 6.73 -3.61 10.71
CA ALA A 43 6.07 -4.89 10.47
C ALA A 43 5.41 -4.91 9.09
N GLU A 44 4.78 -3.81 8.69
CA GLU A 44 4.13 -3.65 7.39
C GLU A 44 5.14 -3.58 6.25
N THR A 45 6.22 -2.81 6.43
CA THR A 45 7.33 -2.72 5.48
C THR A 45 7.97 -4.08 5.22
N LYS A 46 8.19 -4.90 6.27
CA LYS A 46 8.71 -6.27 6.12
C LYS A 46 7.79 -7.15 5.29
N VAL A 47 6.47 -6.99 5.42
CA VAL A 47 5.50 -7.74 4.60
C VAL A 47 5.62 -7.32 3.14
N VAL A 48 5.67 -6.02 2.86
CA VAL A 48 5.80 -5.50 1.49
C VAL A 48 7.09 -5.99 0.85
N ASN A 49 8.24 -5.80 1.50
CA ASN A 49 9.54 -6.20 0.96
C ASN A 49 9.67 -7.71 0.72
N ALA A 50 9.02 -8.54 1.54
CA ALA A 50 9.04 -9.99 1.39
C ALA A 50 8.17 -10.49 0.23
N LEU A 51 7.13 -9.73 -0.15
CA LEU A 51 6.12 -10.17 -1.11
C LEU A 51 6.23 -9.46 -2.46
N LEU A 52 6.79 -8.25 -2.51
CA LEU A 52 6.97 -7.48 -3.74
C LEU A 52 7.74 -8.27 -4.82
N PRO A 53 8.82 -9.02 -4.51
CA PRO A 53 9.50 -9.86 -5.50
C PRO A 53 8.60 -10.92 -6.13
N THR A 54 7.68 -11.50 -5.35
CA THR A 54 6.71 -12.48 -5.87
C THR A 54 5.75 -11.83 -6.86
N VAL A 55 5.38 -10.57 -6.64
CA VAL A 55 4.44 -9.86 -7.53
C VAL A 55 5.09 -9.48 -8.86
N THR A 56 6.35 -9.04 -8.80
CA THR A 56 7.12 -8.59 -9.97
C THR A 56 7.74 -9.74 -10.76
N ASP A 57 7.80 -10.95 -10.19
CA ASP A 57 8.23 -12.16 -10.88
C ASP A 57 7.17 -12.62 -11.89
N GLU A 58 7.51 -12.55 -13.19
CA GLU A 58 6.64 -12.98 -14.28
C GLU A 58 6.50 -14.50 -14.38
N ASP A 59 7.47 -15.25 -13.86
CA ASP A 59 7.47 -16.72 -13.83
C ASP A 59 6.69 -17.27 -12.62
N SER A 60 6.36 -16.41 -11.66
CA SER A 60 5.56 -16.79 -10.51
C SER A 60 4.12 -17.11 -10.88
N ASP A 61 3.61 -18.17 -10.25
CA ASP A 61 2.22 -18.61 -10.41
C ASP A 61 1.23 -17.47 -10.15
N PHE A 62 0.26 -17.31 -11.06
CA PHE A 62 -0.68 -16.19 -11.02
C PHE A 62 -1.47 -16.13 -9.71
N GLU A 63 -1.88 -17.27 -9.14
CA GLU A 63 -2.60 -17.27 -7.86
C GLU A 63 -1.70 -16.80 -6.72
N LYS A 64 -0.41 -17.18 -6.74
CA LYS A 64 0.57 -16.69 -5.75
C LYS A 64 0.81 -15.20 -5.87
N ARG A 65 0.86 -14.67 -7.09
CA ARG A 65 1.00 -13.22 -7.33
C ARG A 65 -0.19 -12.46 -6.76
N VAL A 66 -1.40 -12.98 -6.97
CA VAL A 66 -2.64 -12.38 -6.46
C VAL A 66 -2.72 -12.44 -4.94
N ASP A 67 -2.33 -13.55 -4.30
CA ASP A 67 -2.25 -13.64 -2.84
C ASP A 67 -1.21 -12.65 -2.27
N ALA A 68 -0.05 -12.53 -2.93
CA ALA A 68 0.97 -11.56 -2.55
C ALA A 68 0.46 -10.12 -2.64
N ILE A 69 -0.25 -9.77 -3.71
CA ILE A 69 -0.92 -8.46 -3.87
C ILE A 69 -1.88 -8.19 -2.72
N ASP A 70 -2.78 -9.13 -2.41
CA ASP A 70 -3.79 -8.93 -1.36
C ASP A 70 -3.16 -8.69 0.01
N ARG A 71 -2.06 -9.39 0.31
CA ARG A 71 -1.31 -9.25 1.55
C ARG A 71 -0.53 -7.94 1.63
N ILE A 72 0.06 -7.49 0.53
CA ILE A 72 0.72 -6.16 0.42
C ILE A 72 -0.32 -5.08 0.68
N MET A 73 -1.43 -5.10 -0.03
CA MET A 73 -2.44 -4.05 0.09
C MET A 73 -3.09 -4.03 1.46
N LYS A 74 -3.29 -5.20 2.08
CA LYS A 74 -3.76 -5.30 3.46
C LYS A 74 -2.76 -4.72 4.46
N ALA A 75 -1.45 -4.86 4.23
CA ALA A 75 -0.45 -4.23 5.08
C ALA A 75 -0.51 -2.69 4.96
N ALA A 76 -0.70 -2.18 3.73
CA ALA A 76 -0.81 -0.74 3.47
C ALA A 76 -2.11 -0.11 4.01
N ALA A 77 -3.22 -0.86 4.03
CA ALA A 77 -4.52 -0.37 4.45
C ALA A 77 -4.58 0.07 5.93
N ASP A 78 -5.13 1.27 6.16
CA ASP A 78 -5.53 1.75 7.50
C ASP A 78 -6.66 0.91 8.09
N LYS A 79 -7.56 0.41 7.24
CA LYS A 79 -8.76 -0.36 7.59
C LYS A 79 -8.72 -1.77 6.99
N LYS A 80 -7.92 -2.64 7.62
CA LYS A 80 -7.66 -4.01 7.17
C LYS A 80 -8.93 -4.87 7.02
N THR A 81 -9.89 -4.71 7.93
CA THR A 81 -11.17 -5.46 7.90
C THR A 81 -12.04 -5.04 6.71
N GLU A 82 -12.16 -3.74 6.46
CA GLU A 82 -12.89 -3.18 5.33
C GLU A 82 -12.24 -3.54 3.98
N TRP A 83 -10.90 -3.57 3.95
CA TRP A 83 -10.13 -4.06 2.80
C TRP A 83 -10.49 -5.51 2.48
N ASP A 84 -10.36 -6.42 3.46
CA ASP A 84 -10.69 -7.85 3.30
C ASP A 84 -12.14 -8.05 2.83
N ALA A 85 -13.07 -7.24 3.34
CA ALA A 85 -14.47 -7.31 2.96
C ALA A 85 -14.69 -6.87 1.49
N SER A 86 -13.90 -5.92 1.00
CA SER A 86 -14.06 -5.35 -0.34
C SER A 86 -13.34 -6.17 -1.42
N VAL A 87 -12.10 -6.59 -1.15
CA VAL A 87 -11.22 -7.20 -2.16
C VAL A 87 -11.68 -8.59 -2.59
N LYS A 88 -12.36 -9.35 -1.72
CA LYS A 88 -12.84 -10.72 -1.99
C LYS A 88 -13.80 -10.81 -3.17
N ASP A 89 -14.57 -9.75 -3.43
CA ASP A 89 -15.54 -9.72 -4.52
C ASP A 89 -14.93 -9.22 -5.84
N LEU A 90 -13.67 -8.77 -5.81
CA LEU A 90 -12.99 -8.23 -6.98
C LEU A 90 -12.29 -9.35 -7.76
N PRO A 91 -12.39 -9.36 -9.09
CA PRO A 91 -11.56 -10.22 -9.93
C PRO A 91 -10.05 -9.95 -9.73
N PRO A 92 -9.18 -10.96 -9.87
CA PRO A 92 -7.73 -10.80 -9.72
C PRO A 92 -7.12 -9.64 -10.51
N THR A 93 -7.54 -9.46 -11.76
CA THR A 93 -7.06 -8.37 -12.63
C THR A 93 -7.38 -6.97 -12.09
N VAL A 94 -8.48 -6.82 -11.35
CA VAL A 94 -8.83 -5.54 -10.70
C VAL A 94 -7.94 -5.30 -9.49
N ARG A 95 -7.55 -6.36 -8.77
CA ARG A 95 -6.64 -6.26 -7.60
C ARG A 95 -5.24 -5.83 -8.02
N VAL A 96 -4.75 -6.36 -9.15
CA VAL A 96 -3.49 -5.91 -9.79
C VAL A 96 -3.54 -4.41 -10.05
N ARG A 97 -4.62 -3.91 -10.64
CA ARG A 97 -4.78 -2.46 -10.91
C ARG A 97 -4.77 -1.59 -9.65
N ILE A 98 -5.26 -2.11 -8.52
CA ILE A 98 -5.20 -1.37 -7.24
C ILE A 98 -3.75 -1.27 -6.76
N LEU A 99 -2.96 -2.35 -6.90
CA LEU A 99 -1.54 -2.30 -6.58
C LEU A 99 -0.80 -1.31 -7.48
N GLU A 100 -1.02 -1.38 -8.80
CA GLU A 100 -0.38 -0.46 -9.77
C GLU A 100 -0.67 0.99 -9.40
N ALA A 101 -1.96 1.32 -9.19
CA ALA A 101 -2.35 2.68 -8.79
C ALA A 101 -1.74 3.10 -7.44
N TRP A 102 -1.53 2.16 -6.51
CA TRP A 102 -0.90 2.46 -5.23
C TRP A 102 0.61 2.72 -5.38
N LEU A 103 1.31 1.92 -6.18
CA LEU A 103 2.72 2.14 -6.49
C LEU A 103 2.94 3.45 -7.25
N GLU A 104 2.05 3.79 -8.20
CA GLU A 104 2.09 5.08 -8.92
C GLU A 104 1.75 6.29 -8.04
N SER A 105 0.98 6.08 -6.96
CA SER A 105 0.62 7.15 -6.02
C SER A 105 1.77 7.55 -5.08
N ASP A 106 2.79 6.70 -4.96
CA ASP A 106 3.96 6.98 -4.14
C ASP A 106 5.02 7.73 -4.98
N PRO A 107 5.25 9.04 -4.75
CA PRO A 107 6.19 9.83 -5.56
C PRO A 107 7.65 9.34 -5.44
N GLU A 108 8.00 8.57 -4.41
CA GLU A 108 9.35 8.00 -4.24
C GLU A 108 9.50 6.62 -4.93
N ALA A 109 8.41 5.96 -5.30
CA ALA A 109 8.48 4.70 -6.05
C ALA A 109 8.94 4.89 -7.51
N GLY A 110 8.81 6.10 -8.05
CA GLY A 110 9.31 6.46 -9.39
C GLY A 110 10.83 6.60 -9.48
N GLU A 111 11.52 6.99 -8.40
CA GLU A 111 12.98 7.20 -8.42
C GLU A 111 13.77 5.89 -8.51
N ALA A 112 13.16 4.76 -8.14
CA ALA A 112 13.76 3.43 -8.32
C ALA A 112 13.78 2.97 -9.79
N SER A 113 12.94 3.55 -10.66
CA SER A 113 12.86 3.16 -12.07
C SER A 113 13.71 4.03 -13.01
N ASP A 114 14.05 5.26 -12.61
CA ASP A 114 14.79 6.21 -13.45
C ASP A 114 16.33 6.16 -13.24
N SER A 115 16.83 5.25 -12.40
CA SER A 115 18.26 5.11 -12.11
C SER A 115 19.04 4.25 -13.13
N GLU A 116 18.37 3.67 -14.14
CA GLU A 116 19.00 2.96 -15.25
C GLU A 116 18.62 3.63 -16.58
N SER A 117 19.24 4.78 -16.88
CA SER A 117 19.30 5.38 -18.22
C SER A 117 20.73 5.73 -18.59
#